data_AF-A0A4Y8D7Y7-F1
#
_entry.id   AF-A0A4Y8D7Y7-F1
#
_cell.length_a   1.000
_cell.length_b   1.000
_cell.length_c   1.000
_cell.angle_alpha   90.00
_cell.angle_beta   90.00
_cell.angle_gamma   90.00
#
_symmetry.space_group_name_H-M   'P 1'
#
loop_
_entity.id
_entity.type
_entity.pdbx_description
1 polymer ?
#
loop_
_entity_poly.entity_id
_entity_poly.type
_entity_poly.pdbx_seq_one_letter_code
_entity_poly.pdbx_strand_id
1 'polypeptide(L)'
;MDLSFAERNEAALSIVQQVGFLYLRTPTDLCGFLWSYILPFLYDGPVLQWVLRSVPGKIHNTEQRPILHDALRKGLLLRDSLGAKMLVEKTTTADLHLCFEGLSDYPSIVGETPTMLAMYNRKGFLAWRTILRDLGFDISDFVTQELAAMNSQYDGWTQDTLMELFEQDLPVSRLPEPNSQTVPAGINRCDRCQKPMTIGFIHQKVDLEWRLTLRSIRTGKKNMKVVDHNLSLAGETDANIIGGTNKNTTETDFAFKSTRIMEFDTISSIDFDVHVNSDILDLTQMDMKFHTDTVSIDPLPYRLVCPLKCEDGVCVAWEYEGFEPPNFPPYISEEERERLKQLRLAEEEAKCPTYSMPGAFSFQ
;
A
#
# COMPACT_ATOMS: atom_id res chain seq x y z
N MET A 1 9.04 29.04 -24.53
CA MET A 1 7.84 28.68 -25.31
C MET A 1 7.23 27.51 -24.58
N ASP A 2 6.17 27.75 -23.80
CA ASP A 2 5.53 26.71 -23.00
C ASP A 2 4.51 25.98 -23.88
N LEU A 3 4.92 24.83 -24.41
CA LEU A 3 4.01 23.94 -25.13
C LEU A 3 3.01 23.32 -24.14
N SER A 4 1.75 23.22 -24.56
CA SER A 4 0.74 22.47 -23.81
C SER A 4 1.13 20.98 -23.70
N PHE A 5 0.50 20.25 -22.78
CA PHE A 5 0.75 18.80 -22.66
C PHE A 5 0.39 18.04 -23.95
N ALA A 6 -0.70 18.41 -24.60
CA ALA A 6 -1.13 17.81 -25.86
C ALA A 6 -0.12 18.05 -26.99
N GLU A 7 0.34 19.29 -27.17
CA GLU A 7 1.35 19.62 -28.19
C GLU A 7 2.68 18.92 -27.93
N ARG A 8 3.08 18.77 -26.65
CA ARG A 8 4.27 17.99 -26.28
C ARG A 8 4.12 16.52 -26.66
N ASN A 9 2.97 15.91 -26.37
CA ASN A 9 2.70 14.51 -26.75
C ASN A 9 2.66 14.31 -28.26
N GLU A 10 2.08 15.25 -29.02
CA GLU A 10 2.04 15.18 -30.49
C GLU A 10 3.45 15.32 -31.09
N ALA A 11 4.22 16.31 -30.63
CA ALA A 11 5.60 16.50 -31.07
C ALA A 11 6.46 15.28 -30.71
N ALA A 12 6.32 14.76 -29.49
CA ALA A 12 7.01 13.54 -29.06
C ALA A 12 6.62 12.35 -29.93
N LEU A 13 5.33 12.15 -30.23
CA LEU A 13 4.88 11.08 -31.12
C LEU A 13 5.53 11.19 -32.49
N SER A 14 5.55 12.38 -33.09
CA SER A 14 6.19 12.59 -34.39
C SER A 14 7.70 12.27 -34.36
N ILE A 15 8.41 12.73 -33.33
CA ILE A 15 9.84 12.44 -33.16
C ILE A 15 10.08 10.94 -32.99
N VAL A 16 9.30 10.30 -32.11
CA VAL A 16 9.39 8.87 -31.83
C VAL A 16 9.05 8.04 -33.06
N GLN A 17 8.12 8.47 -33.90
CA GLN A 17 7.80 7.78 -35.16
C GLN A 17 8.95 7.86 -36.17
N GLN A 18 9.58 9.03 -36.30
CA GLN A 18 10.69 9.24 -37.23
C GLN A 18 11.96 8.51 -36.77
N VAL A 19 12.30 8.61 -35.48
CA VAL A 19 13.52 8.02 -34.90
C VAL A 19 13.31 6.54 -34.59
N GLY A 20 12.17 6.17 -34.05
CA GLY A 20 11.86 4.81 -33.61
C GLY A 20 11.94 3.79 -34.74
N PHE A 21 11.57 4.15 -35.98
CA PHE A 21 11.76 3.27 -37.13
C PHE A 21 13.23 2.85 -37.36
N LEU A 22 14.18 3.72 -37.00
CA LEU A 22 15.60 3.45 -37.18
C LEU A 22 16.19 2.61 -36.05
N TYR A 23 15.71 2.79 -34.81
CA TYR A 23 16.36 2.26 -33.60
C TYR A 23 15.55 1.21 -32.82
N LEU A 24 14.24 1.12 -33.00
CA LEU A 24 13.38 0.17 -32.28
C LEU A 24 13.20 -1.11 -33.11
N ARG A 25 14.27 -1.92 -33.22
CA ARG A 25 14.25 -3.14 -34.04
C ARG A 25 14.15 -4.42 -33.22
N THR A 26 14.68 -4.40 -32.00
CA THR A 26 14.69 -5.56 -31.11
C THR A 26 13.96 -5.27 -29.80
N PRO A 27 13.47 -6.32 -29.10
CA PRO A 27 12.94 -6.16 -27.75
C PRO A 27 13.93 -5.49 -26.79
N THR A 28 15.23 -5.74 -26.93
CA THR A 28 16.27 -5.10 -26.11
C THR A 28 16.36 -3.60 -26.34
N ASP A 29 16.26 -3.16 -27.61
CA ASP A 29 16.24 -1.73 -27.95
C ASP A 29 14.98 -1.06 -27.39
N LEU A 30 13.84 -1.74 -27.50
CA LEU A 30 12.59 -1.29 -26.89
C LEU A 30 12.73 -1.11 -25.38
N CYS A 31 13.32 -2.08 -24.70
CA CYS A 31 13.55 -2.02 -23.26
C CYS A 31 14.38 -0.80 -22.87
N GLY A 32 15.51 -0.59 -23.56
CA GLY A 32 16.37 0.57 -23.33
C GLY A 32 15.65 1.89 -23.58
N PHE A 33 14.84 1.95 -24.63
CA PHE A 33 14.10 3.15 -25.01
C PHE A 33 12.97 3.48 -24.02
N LEU A 34 12.19 2.48 -23.62
CA LEU A 34 11.14 2.63 -22.61
C LEU A 34 11.74 3.16 -21.30
N TRP A 35 12.82 2.54 -20.84
CA TRP A 35 13.49 2.91 -19.61
C TRP A 35 14.12 4.30 -19.65
N SER A 36 14.77 4.67 -20.76
CA SER A 36 15.57 5.90 -20.83
C SER A 36 14.76 7.13 -21.22
N TYR A 37 13.67 6.95 -21.98
CA TYR A 37 12.99 8.08 -22.65
C TYR A 37 11.48 8.11 -22.46
N ILE A 38 10.80 6.97 -22.37
CA ILE A 38 9.34 6.98 -22.28
C ILE A 38 8.88 7.10 -20.82
N LEU A 39 9.34 6.18 -19.97
CA LEU A 39 8.92 6.15 -18.57
C LEU A 39 9.42 7.34 -17.75
N PRO A 40 10.69 7.79 -17.83
CA PRO A 40 11.15 8.93 -17.02
C PRO A 40 10.43 10.24 -17.33
N PHE A 41 10.04 10.43 -18.59
CA PHE A 41 9.33 11.60 -19.08
C PHE A 41 7.81 11.46 -19.03
N LEU A 42 7.31 10.32 -18.53
CA LEU A 42 5.89 10.04 -18.32
C LEU A 42 5.06 10.08 -19.59
N TYR A 43 5.68 9.82 -20.75
CA TYR A 43 4.91 9.72 -21.99
C TYR A 43 3.89 8.58 -21.88
N ASP A 44 2.67 8.89 -22.28
CA ASP A 44 1.51 8.02 -22.19
C ASP A 44 0.67 8.11 -23.48
N GLY A 45 -0.45 7.37 -23.51
CA GLY A 45 -1.41 7.43 -24.59
C GLY A 45 -0.79 7.03 -25.93
N PRO A 46 -1.01 7.82 -27.01
CA PRO A 46 -0.52 7.47 -28.34
C PRO A 46 0.99 7.23 -28.44
N VAL A 47 1.81 7.95 -27.67
CA VAL A 47 3.28 7.80 -27.71
C VAL A 47 3.69 6.43 -27.21
N LEU A 48 3.29 6.08 -25.98
CA LEU A 48 3.60 4.79 -25.37
C LEU A 48 3.00 3.64 -26.19
N GLN A 49 1.73 3.77 -26.59
CA GLN A 49 1.05 2.74 -27.36
C GLN A 49 1.72 2.48 -28.72
N TRP A 50 2.15 3.54 -29.42
CA TRP A 50 2.90 3.37 -30.67
C TRP A 50 4.21 2.61 -30.43
N VAL A 51 4.99 3.03 -29.43
CA VAL A 51 6.28 2.39 -29.07
C VAL A 51 6.10 0.90 -28.78
N LEU A 52 5.08 0.52 -28.01
CA LEU A 52 4.79 -0.87 -27.69
C LEU A 52 4.32 -1.68 -28.91
N ARG A 53 3.60 -1.08 -29.87
CA ARG A 53 3.18 -1.76 -31.11
C ARG A 53 4.33 -1.96 -32.09
N SER A 54 5.25 -1.01 -32.15
CA SER A 54 6.28 -0.96 -33.19
C SER A 54 7.29 -2.10 -33.14
N VAL A 55 7.51 -2.71 -31.96
CA VAL A 55 8.51 -3.78 -31.82
C VAL A 55 7.84 -5.13 -31.60
N PRO A 56 8.09 -6.13 -32.46
CA PRO A 56 7.55 -7.48 -32.29
C PRO A 56 8.24 -8.21 -31.12
N GLY A 57 7.55 -9.22 -30.58
CA GLY A 57 8.07 -10.06 -29.49
C GLY A 57 7.65 -9.60 -28.10
N LYS A 58 8.24 -10.25 -27.10
CA LYS A 58 8.00 -10.02 -25.67
C LYS A 58 9.18 -9.26 -25.05
N ILE A 59 8.85 -8.40 -24.09
CA ILE A 59 9.78 -7.70 -23.21
C ILE A 59 10.09 -8.64 -22.05
N HIS A 60 11.38 -8.82 -21.78
CA HIS A 60 11.85 -9.50 -20.59
C HIS A 60 12.23 -8.46 -19.54
N ASN A 61 11.65 -8.59 -18.34
CA ASN A 61 12.16 -7.87 -17.18
C ASN A 61 13.43 -8.58 -16.74
N THR A 62 14.51 -7.84 -16.52
CA THR A 62 15.67 -8.37 -15.78
C THR A 62 15.68 -7.75 -14.40
N GLU A 63 16.34 -8.39 -13.44
CA GLU A 63 16.60 -7.79 -12.12
C GLU A 63 17.24 -6.40 -12.26
N GLN A 64 18.01 -6.15 -13.32
CA GLN A 64 18.61 -4.83 -13.53
C GLN A 64 17.68 -3.83 -14.23
N ARG A 65 16.59 -4.29 -14.86
CA ARG A 65 15.69 -3.47 -15.69
C ARG A 65 14.23 -3.94 -15.57
N PRO A 66 13.58 -3.73 -14.42
CA PRO A 66 12.18 -4.14 -14.22
C PRO A 66 11.24 -3.06 -14.77
N ILE A 67 11.10 -3.03 -16.11
CA ILE A 67 10.33 -2.00 -16.83
C ILE A 67 8.89 -1.93 -16.36
N LEU A 68 8.27 -3.09 -16.14
CA LEU A 68 6.91 -3.13 -15.63
C LEU A 68 6.82 -2.49 -14.24
N HIS A 69 7.73 -2.82 -13.32
CA HIS A 69 7.74 -2.23 -11.98
C HIS A 69 7.95 -0.72 -12.02
N ASP A 70 8.87 -0.22 -12.84
CA ASP A 70 9.10 1.21 -13.00
C ASP A 70 7.86 1.92 -13.58
N ALA A 71 7.23 1.33 -14.58
CA ALA A 71 6.00 1.86 -15.16
C ALA A 71 4.85 1.92 -14.14
N LEU A 72 4.67 0.85 -13.35
CA LEU A 72 3.64 0.79 -12.30
C LEU A 72 3.94 1.76 -11.16
N ARG A 73 5.19 1.84 -10.69
CA ARG A 73 5.62 2.83 -9.69
C ARG A 73 5.34 4.26 -10.16
N LYS A 74 5.51 4.54 -11.45
CA LYS A 74 5.20 5.84 -12.08
C LYS A 74 3.70 6.05 -12.35
N GLY A 75 2.86 5.16 -11.84
CA GLY A 75 1.41 5.28 -11.86
C GLY A 75 0.79 5.00 -13.23
N LEU A 76 1.44 4.22 -14.11
CA LEU A 76 0.94 3.97 -15.47
C LEU A 76 -0.52 3.49 -15.49
N LEU A 77 -0.92 2.64 -14.53
CA LEU A 77 -2.30 2.15 -14.39
C LEU A 77 -3.34 3.26 -14.22
N LEU A 78 -2.97 4.38 -13.61
CA LEU A 78 -3.85 5.52 -13.37
C LEU A 78 -3.88 6.49 -14.54
N ARG A 79 -2.75 6.63 -15.26
CA ARG A 79 -2.59 7.62 -16.34
C ARG A 79 -3.05 7.09 -17.69
N ASP A 80 -2.71 5.83 -17.99
CA ASP A 80 -2.98 5.20 -19.28
C ASP A 80 -3.13 3.69 -19.09
N SER A 81 -4.32 3.28 -18.66
CA SER A 81 -4.67 1.88 -18.46
C SER A 81 -4.57 1.05 -19.75
N LEU A 82 -4.77 1.68 -20.92
CA LEU A 82 -4.62 1.02 -22.22
C LEU A 82 -3.13 0.77 -22.52
N GLY A 83 -2.26 1.75 -22.31
CA GLY A 83 -0.81 1.57 -22.40
C GLY A 83 -0.29 0.55 -21.39
N ALA A 84 -0.84 0.53 -20.17
CA ALA A 84 -0.54 -0.50 -19.16
C ALA A 84 -0.92 -1.90 -19.66
N LYS A 85 -2.12 -2.06 -20.22
CA LYS A 85 -2.60 -3.32 -20.81
C LYS A 85 -1.64 -3.81 -21.89
N MET A 86 -1.25 -2.92 -22.80
CA MET A 86 -0.31 -3.22 -23.87
C MET A 86 1.07 -3.61 -23.35
N LEU A 87 1.53 -2.96 -22.26
CA LEU A 87 2.79 -3.31 -21.64
C LEU A 87 2.73 -4.70 -21.00
N VAL A 88 1.66 -5.02 -20.28
CA VAL A 88 1.43 -6.37 -19.70
C VAL A 88 1.36 -7.42 -20.80
N GLU A 89 0.66 -7.13 -21.90
CA GLU A 89 0.60 -8.00 -23.07
C GLU A 89 1.99 -8.21 -23.70
N LYS A 90 2.88 -7.21 -23.61
CA LYS A 90 4.27 -7.32 -24.09
C LYS A 90 5.18 -8.02 -23.10
N THR A 91 4.87 -8.03 -21.81
CA THR A 91 5.66 -8.70 -20.77
C THR A 91 5.43 -10.22 -20.79
N THR A 92 6.43 -11.00 -20.37
CA THR A 92 6.25 -12.44 -20.21
C THR A 92 5.44 -12.76 -18.95
N THR A 93 4.72 -13.87 -18.92
CA THR A 93 3.94 -14.27 -17.74
C THR A 93 4.80 -14.42 -16.49
N ALA A 94 6.00 -15.01 -16.61
CA ALA A 94 6.92 -15.15 -15.49
C ALA A 94 7.32 -13.78 -14.90
N ASP A 95 7.50 -12.78 -15.77
CA ASP A 95 7.87 -11.42 -15.36
C ASP A 95 6.72 -10.64 -14.71
N LEU A 96 5.47 -11.10 -14.81
CA LEU A 96 4.33 -10.52 -14.10
C LEU A 96 4.32 -10.85 -12.61
N HIS A 97 5.05 -11.90 -12.22
CA HIS A 97 5.19 -12.35 -10.84
C HIS A 97 6.56 -12.02 -10.26
N LEU A 98 7.50 -11.52 -11.07
CA LEU A 98 8.86 -11.21 -10.63
C LEU A 98 8.83 -10.29 -9.42
N CYS A 99 9.33 -10.77 -8.29
CA CYS A 99 9.51 -9.97 -7.09
C CYS A 99 10.79 -9.15 -7.24
N PHE A 100 10.69 -7.83 -7.19
CA PHE A 100 11.82 -6.94 -7.39
C PHE A 100 12.20 -6.21 -6.09
N GLU A 101 13.33 -6.62 -5.51
CA GLU A 101 14.04 -5.87 -4.46
C GLU A 101 14.79 -4.72 -5.15
N GLY A 102 14.48 -3.47 -4.79
CA GLY A 102 14.93 -2.27 -5.50
C GLY A 102 16.44 -2.21 -5.81
N LEU A 103 16.83 -1.42 -6.82
CA LEU A 103 18.21 -0.97 -6.95
C LEU A 103 18.57 -0.17 -5.68
N SER A 104 19.74 -0.48 -5.11
CA SER A 104 20.27 -0.22 -3.76
C SER A 104 20.12 1.17 -3.11
N ASP A 105 19.55 2.16 -3.80
CA ASP A 105 19.40 3.54 -3.28
C ASP A 105 18.06 3.76 -2.56
N TYR A 106 17.14 2.79 -2.63
CA TYR A 106 15.89 2.81 -1.89
C TYR A 106 15.89 1.70 -0.83
N PRO A 107 15.72 2.01 0.46
CA PRO A 107 15.72 1.03 1.54
C PRO A 107 14.41 0.23 1.61
N SER A 108 13.79 -0.11 0.47
CA SER A 108 12.74 -1.12 0.45
C SER A 108 13.41 -2.49 0.57
N ILE A 109 13.56 -2.94 1.81
CA ILE A 109 14.07 -4.28 2.18
C ILE A 109 13.12 -5.40 1.67
N VAL A 110 11.92 -5.04 1.19
CA VAL A 110 10.89 -5.98 0.77
C VAL A 110 10.74 -5.89 -0.74
N GLY A 111 10.96 -7.01 -1.43
CA GLY A 111 10.71 -7.11 -2.85
C GLY A 111 9.24 -6.90 -3.17
N GLU A 112 8.96 -6.25 -4.28
CA GLU A 112 7.59 -5.96 -4.69
C GLU A 112 7.28 -6.63 -6.02
N THR A 113 6.10 -7.24 -6.12
CA THR A 113 5.55 -7.71 -7.39
C THR A 113 4.74 -6.59 -8.08
N PRO A 114 4.44 -6.73 -9.37
CA PRO A 114 3.53 -5.83 -10.09
C PRO A 114 2.14 -5.71 -9.43
N THR A 115 1.58 -6.81 -8.90
CA THR A 115 0.28 -6.77 -8.22
C THR A 115 0.35 -5.92 -6.96
N MET A 116 1.42 -6.06 -6.17
CA MET A 116 1.59 -5.26 -4.95
C MET A 116 1.71 -3.77 -5.26
N LEU A 117 2.46 -3.41 -6.30
CA LEU A 117 2.53 -2.03 -6.77
C LEU A 117 1.15 -1.51 -7.17
N ALA A 118 0.36 -2.32 -7.87
CA ALA A 118 -1.01 -1.95 -8.20
C ALA A 118 -1.90 -1.77 -6.96
N MET A 119 -1.65 -2.52 -5.88
CA MET A 119 -2.35 -2.41 -4.60
C MET A 119 -2.07 -1.11 -3.84
N TYR A 120 -1.12 -0.27 -4.24
CA TYR A 120 -0.87 1.02 -3.56
C TYR A 120 -2.06 1.97 -3.62
N ASN A 121 -2.86 1.86 -4.69
CA ASN A 121 -4.05 2.66 -4.85
C ASN A 121 -5.19 1.79 -5.38
N ARG A 122 -6.38 2.00 -4.84
CA ARG A 122 -7.57 1.28 -5.24
C ARG A 122 -7.87 1.35 -6.74
N LYS A 123 -7.81 2.54 -7.35
CA LYS A 123 -8.06 2.71 -8.80
C LYS A 123 -7.01 1.96 -9.62
N GLY A 124 -5.76 1.96 -9.16
CA GLY A 124 -4.66 1.22 -9.80
C GLY A 124 -4.91 -0.29 -9.76
N PHE A 125 -5.25 -0.83 -8.59
CA PHE A 125 -5.57 -2.25 -8.44
C PHE A 125 -6.77 -2.68 -9.30
N LEU A 126 -7.83 -1.88 -9.33
CA LEU A 126 -9.00 -2.17 -10.18
C LEU A 126 -8.63 -2.18 -11.67
N ALA A 127 -7.78 -1.26 -12.12
CA ALA A 127 -7.26 -1.25 -13.49
C ALA A 127 -6.41 -2.50 -13.76
N TRP A 128 -5.50 -2.86 -12.84
CA TRP A 128 -4.67 -4.06 -12.93
C TRP A 128 -5.51 -5.33 -13.05
N ARG A 129 -6.49 -5.50 -12.17
CA ARG A 129 -7.44 -6.62 -12.22
C ARG A 129 -8.18 -6.70 -13.55
N THR A 130 -8.65 -5.56 -14.05
CA THR A 130 -9.36 -5.49 -15.33
C THR A 130 -8.46 -5.91 -16.48
N ILE A 131 -7.20 -5.45 -16.49
CA ILE A 131 -6.19 -5.81 -17.49
C ILE A 131 -5.95 -7.32 -17.50
N LEU A 132 -5.76 -7.94 -16.33
CA LEU A 132 -5.53 -9.39 -16.24
C LEU A 132 -6.73 -10.18 -16.77
N ARG A 133 -7.96 -9.79 -16.42
CA ARG A 133 -9.18 -10.43 -16.94
C ARG A 133 -9.32 -10.25 -18.45
N ASP A 134 -9.10 -9.05 -18.94
CA ASP A 134 -9.18 -8.70 -20.36
C ASP A 134 -8.18 -9.46 -21.22
N LEU A 135 -7.01 -9.79 -20.67
CA LEU A 135 -5.97 -10.56 -21.34
C LEU A 135 -6.19 -12.08 -21.18
N GLY A 136 -7.27 -12.49 -20.50
CA GLY A 136 -7.65 -13.89 -20.35
C GLY A 136 -6.81 -14.68 -19.37
N PHE A 137 -6.18 -14.02 -18.38
CA PHE A 137 -5.50 -14.73 -17.31
C PHE A 137 -6.51 -15.48 -16.43
N ASP A 138 -6.21 -16.74 -16.12
CA ASP A 138 -6.89 -17.45 -15.05
C ASP A 138 -6.45 -16.85 -13.70
N ILE A 139 -7.39 -16.25 -12.98
CA ILE A 139 -7.09 -15.51 -11.76
C ILE A 139 -6.64 -16.44 -10.63
N SER A 140 -7.17 -17.67 -10.57
CA SER A 140 -6.77 -18.65 -9.56
C SER A 140 -5.32 -19.05 -9.75
N ASP A 141 -4.96 -19.46 -10.98
CA ASP A 141 -3.59 -19.84 -11.33
C ASP A 141 -2.62 -18.65 -11.16
N PHE A 142 -3.07 -17.45 -11.53
CA PHE A 142 -2.30 -16.22 -11.35
C PHE A 142 -2.01 -15.96 -9.87
N VAL A 143 -3.02 -16.06 -8.99
CA VAL A 143 -2.85 -15.86 -7.53
C VAL A 143 -1.92 -16.91 -6.93
N THR A 144 -2.00 -18.17 -7.36
CA THR A 144 -1.06 -19.21 -6.91
C THR A 144 0.38 -18.88 -7.29
N GLN A 145 0.62 -18.44 -8.53
CA GLN A 145 1.96 -18.02 -8.98
C GLN A 145 2.44 -16.78 -8.25
N GLU A 146 1.56 -15.82 -8.01
CA GLU A 146 1.85 -14.60 -7.29
C GLU A 146 2.31 -14.88 -5.86
N LEU A 147 1.60 -15.74 -5.14
CA LEU A 147 1.99 -16.17 -3.79
C LEU A 147 3.31 -16.92 -3.76
N ALA A 148 3.53 -17.80 -4.74
CA ALA A 148 4.80 -18.50 -4.87
C ALA A 148 5.97 -17.55 -5.09
N ALA A 149 5.77 -16.46 -5.83
CA ALA A 149 6.81 -15.46 -6.09
C ALA A 149 7.02 -14.47 -4.93
N MET A 150 5.98 -14.18 -4.14
CA MET A 150 6.06 -13.31 -2.96
C MET A 150 6.88 -13.92 -1.80
N ASN A 151 7.14 -15.23 -1.79
CA ASN A 151 7.85 -15.93 -0.72
C ASN A 151 7.26 -15.63 0.69
N SER A 152 8.04 -15.80 1.77
CA SER A 152 7.69 -15.45 3.15
C SER A 152 7.74 -13.94 3.44
N GLN A 153 7.90 -13.09 2.42
CA GLN A 153 8.10 -11.65 2.60
C GLN A 153 6.79 -10.91 2.92
N TYR A 154 5.64 -11.58 2.84
CA TYR A 154 4.34 -10.98 3.13
C TYR A 154 3.58 -11.72 4.23
N ASP A 155 3.58 -11.12 5.41
CA ASP A 155 2.72 -11.53 6.51
C ASP A 155 1.25 -11.34 6.14
N GLY A 156 0.51 -12.46 6.11
CA GLY A 156 -0.95 -12.51 6.15
C GLY A 156 -1.68 -12.72 4.83
N TRP A 157 -1.03 -12.63 3.66
CA TRP A 157 -1.70 -12.97 2.40
C TRP A 157 -1.75 -14.49 2.21
N THR A 158 -2.95 -14.99 1.99
CA THR A 158 -3.24 -16.39 1.68
C THR A 158 -3.90 -16.47 0.31
N GLN A 159 -3.99 -17.67 -0.26
CA GLN A 159 -4.72 -17.88 -1.51
C GLN A 159 -6.16 -17.38 -1.39
N ASP A 160 -6.85 -17.72 -0.31
CA ASP A 160 -8.24 -17.30 -0.09
C ASP A 160 -8.40 -15.78 0.01
N THR A 161 -7.51 -15.09 0.73
CA THR A 161 -7.62 -13.63 0.92
C THR A 161 -7.24 -12.84 -0.34
N LEU A 162 -6.26 -13.31 -1.12
CA LEU A 162 -5.96 -12.72 -2.43
C LEU A 162 -7.07 -13.02 -3.45
N MET A 163 -7.58 -14.24 -3.49
CA MET A 163 -8.72 -14.58 -4.34
C MET A 163 -9.93 -13.71 -4.00
N GLU A 164 -10.23 -13.54 -2.71
CA GLU A 164 -11.27 -12.63 -2.26
C GLU A 164 -11.03 -11.20 -2.78
N LEU A 165 -9.82 -10.67 -2.66
CA LEU A 165 -9.48 -9.33 -3.15
C LEU A 165 -9.72 -9.19 -4.67
N PHE A 166 -9.35 -10.21 -5.45
CA PHE A 166 -9.56 -10.21 -6.90
C PHE A 166 -11.04 -10.37 -7.27
N GLU A 167 -11.81 -11.18 -6.54
CA GLU A 167 -13.21 -11.45 -6.85
C GLU A 167 -14.17 -10.38 -6.33
N GLN A 168 -13.82 -9.71 -5.22
CA GLN A 168 -14.73 -8.78 -4.54
C GLN A 168 -15.13 -7.62 -5.46
N ASP A 169 -16.44 -7.41 -5.57
CA ASP A 169 -17.00 -6.20 -6.16
C ASP A 169 -16.84 -5.06 -5.16
N LEU A 170 -15.70 -4.39 -5.25
CA LEU A 170 -15.39 -3.25 -4.41
C LEU A 170 -16.30 -2.09 -4.83
N PRO A 171 -17.25 -1.63 -3.97
CA PRO A 171 -18.22 -0.61 -4.33
C PRO A 171 -17.47 0.67 -4.68
N VAL A 172 -17.66 1.21 -5.89
CA VAL A 172 -17.00 2.44 -6.35
C VAL A 172 -17.47 3.60 -5.47
N SER A 173 -16.87 3.73 -4.28
CA SER A 173 -17.06 4.89 -3.43
C SER A 173 -16.68 6.07 -4.30
N ARG A 174 -17.60 7.04 -4.39
CA ARG A 174 -17.34 8.35 -4.97
C ARG A 174 -16.37 9.08 -4.05
N LEU A 175 -15.14 8.59 -4.02
CA LEU A 175 -14.04 9.28 -3.39
C LEU A 175 -14.00 10.66 -4.02
N PRO A 176 -13.99 11.74 -3.22
CA PRO A 176 -13.89 13.09 -3.78
C PRO A 176 -12.68 13.09 -4.69
N GLU A 177 -12.91 13.36 -5.97
CA GLU A 177 -11.83 13.49 -6.92
C GLU A 177 -11.00 14.68 -6.44
N PRO A 178 -9.68 14.51 -6.23
CA PRO A 178 -8.84 15.64 -5.88
C PRO A 178 -9.03 16.71 -6.95
N ASN A 179 -9.33 17.94 -6.54
CA ASN A 179 -9.63 19.07 -7.42
C ASN A 179 -8.62 19.14 -8.57
N SER A 180 -9.06 18.68 -9.75
CA SER A 180 -8.22 18.15 -10.83
C SER A 180 -7.77 19.19 -11.85
N GLN A 181 -7.79 20.48 -11.50
CA GLN A 181 -7.67 21.54 -12.50
C GLN A 181 -6.25 22.00 -12.83
N THR A 182 -5.20 21.56 -12.12
CA THR A 182 -3.84 22.11 -12.37
C THR A 182 -2.69 21.11 -12.33
N VAL A 183 -2.95 19.83 -12.03
CA VAL A 183 -1.89 18.81 -11.92
C VAL A 183 -2.16 17.70 -12.93
N PRO A 184 -1.17 17.27 -13.74
CA PRO A 184 -1.34 16.13 -14.63
C PRO A 184 -1.96 14.96 -13.87
N ALA A 185 -3.01 14.38 -14.42
CA ALA A 185 -3.77 13.32 -13.77
C ALA A 185 -2.82 12.25 -13.21
N GLY A 186 -2.81 12.08 -11.87
CA GLY A 186 -1.98 11.08 -11.18
C GLY A 186 -0.84 11.61 -10.33
N ILE A 187 -0.45 12.90 -10.41
CA ILE A 187 0.62 13.46 -9.56
C ILE A 187 0.05 14.03 -8.24
N ASN A 188 -0.49 13.16 -7.39
CA ASN A 188 -0.97 13.60 -6.08
C ASN A 188 0.20 13.94 -5.14
N ARG A 189 0.06 15.01 -4.36
CA ARG A 189 1.00 15.36 -3.28
C ARG A 189 0.80 14.40 -2.11
N CYS A 190 1.84 14.18 -1.33
CA CYS A 190 1.71 13.50 -0.04
C CYS A 190 0.98 14.43 0.94
N ASP A 191 -0.10 13.98 1.58
CA ASP A 191 -0.85 14.80 2.53
C ASP A 191 0.00 15.17 3.77
N ARG A 192 0.97 14.31 4.13
CA ARG A 192 1.90 14.56 5.23
C ARG A 192 2.99 15.56 4.86
N CYS A 193 3.88 15.20 3.92
CA CYS A 193 5.04 16.03 3.61
C CYS A 193 4.84 17.04 2.50
N GLN A 194 3.67 17.08 1.86
CA GLN A 194 3.34 17.97 0.73
C GLN A 194 4.23 17.81 -0.51
N LYS A 195 5.20 16.87 -0.48
CA LYS A 195 6.12 16.64 -1.57
C LYS A 195 5.34 16.21 -2.82
N PRO A 196 5.45 16.98 -3.92
CA PRO A 196 4.88 16.57 -5.19
C PRO A 196 5.61 15.31 -5.69
N MET A 197 4.99 14.56 -6.59
CA MET A 197 5.77 13.58 -7.35
C MET A 197 6.71 14.35 -8.28
N THR A 198 8.00 14.32 -8.02
CA THR A 198 9.01 14.95 -8.88
C THR A 198 9.25 14.07 -10.10
N ILE A 199 9.32 14.68 -11.30
CA ILE A 199 9.65 14.01 -12.56
C ILE A 199 10.97 13.24 -12.38
N GLY A 200 10.97 11.94 -12.72
CA GLY A 200 12.10 11.02 -12.49
C GLY A 200 12.02 10.18 -11.19
N PHE A 201 11.29 10.64 -10.17
CA PHE A 201 11.05 9.93 -8.89
C PHE A 201 9.55 9.84 -8.56
N ILE A 202 8.74 9.71 -9.60
CA ILE A 202 7.30 9.59 -9.47
C ILE A 202 7.00 8.19 -8.96
N HIS A 203 6.79 8.10 -7.66
CA HIS A 203 6.24 6.91 -7.02
C HIS A 203 4.79 7.20 -6.67
N GLN A 204 3.92 6.28 -7.07
CA GLN A 204 2.52 6.25 -6.69
C GLN A 204 2.40 6.39 -5.17
N LYS A 205 1.55 7.32 -4.72
CA LYS A 205 1.24 7.47 -3.31
C LYS A 205 0.35 6.31 -2.87
N VAL A 206 0.51 5.93 -1.60
CA VAL A 206 -0.32 4.91 -0.97
C VAL A 206 -1.59 5.57 -0.48
N ASP A 207 -2.73 4.98 -0.84
CA ASP A 207 -4.04 5.33 -0.32
C ASP A 207 -4.29 4.55 0.98
N LEU A 208 -4.36 5.28 2.10
CA LEU A 208 -4.45 4.71 3.44
C LEU A 208 -5.80 4.04 3.71
N GLU A 209 -6.90 4.61 3.21
CA GLU A 209 -8.23 4.02 3.33
C GLU A 209 -8.28 2.68 2.58
N TRP A 210 -7.67 2.66 1.39
CA TRP A 210 -7.51 1.44 0.62
C TRP A 210 -6.63 0.42 1.34
N ARG A 211 -5.52 0.83 1.95
CA ARG A 211 -4.67 -0.06 2.77
C ARG A 211 -5.42 -0.66 3.96
N LEU A 212 -6.29 0.11 4.64
CA LEU A 212 -7.15 -0.45 5.70
C LEU A 212 -8.10 -1.52 5.15
N THR A 213 -8.64 -1.31 3.95
CA THR A 213 -9.48 -2.31 3.27
C THR A 213 -8.67 -3.57 2.96
N LEU A 214 -7.48 -3.43 2.35
CA LEU A 214 -6.58 -4.56 2.09
C LEU A 214 -6.25 -5.34 3.36
N ARG A 215 -6.00 -4.64 4.47
CA ARG A 215 -5.73 -5.25 5.77
C ARG A 215 -6.94 -6.01 6.32
N SER A 216 -8.14 -5.46 6.20
CA SER A 216 -9.38 -6.12 6.63
C SER A 216 -9.58 -7.44 5.88
N ILE A 217 -9.34 -7.46 4.56
CA ILE A 217 -9.38 -8.66 3.73
C ILE A 217 -8.30 -9.65 4.19
N ARG A 218 -7.04 -9.20 4.28
CA ARG A 218 -5.88 -10.02 4.67
C ARG A 218 -6.05 -10.70 6.03
N THR A 219 -6.65 -10.02 7.00
CA THR A 219 -6.84 -10.54 8.36
C THR A 219 -8.14 -11.32 8.54
N GLY A 220 -8.97 -11.47 7.49
CA GLY A 220 -10.28 -12.11 7.57
C GLY A 220 -11.29 -11.35 8.44
N LYS A 221 -10.94 -10.13 8.90
CA LYS A 221 -11.83 -9.28 9.70
C LYS A 221 -12.78 -8.52 8.78
N LYS A 222 -13.71 -9.23 8.15
CA LYS A 222 -14.86 -8.61 7.47
C LYS A 222 -15.71 -7.92 8.54
N ASN A 223 -15.83 -6.60 8.44
CA ASN A 223 -16.69 -5.73 9.23
C ASN A 223 -16.13 -5.23 10.59
N MET A 224 -15.15 -4.33 10.55
CA MET A 224 -15.39 -3.08 11.28
C MET A 224 -16.22 -2.22 10.33
N LYS A 225 -17.55 -2.26 10.47
CA LYS A 225 -18.39 -1.25 9.83
C LYS A 225 -17.89 0.10 10.34
N VAL A 226 -17.19 0.85 9.49
CA VAL A 226 -17.05 2.29 9.68
C VAL A 226 -18.47 2.83 9.56
N VAL A 227 -19.13 3.01 10.69
CA VAL A 227 -20.44 3.64 10.74
C VAL A 227 -20.21 5.10 10.39
N ASP A 228 -20.51 5.44 9.15
CA ASP A 228 -20.46 6.80 8.65
C ASP A 228 -21.65 7.57 9.28
N HIS A 229 -21.40 8.24 10.42
CA HIS A 229 -22.45 8.92 11.19
C HIS A 229 -22.95 10.23 10.56
N ASN A 230 -22.58 10.53 9.31
CA ASN A 230 -22.96 11.78 8.65
C ASN A 230 -24.25 11.71 7.80
N LEU A 231 -25.01 10.61 7.82
CA LEU A 231 -26.37 10.60 7.30
C LEU A 231 -27.37 10.69 8.44
N SER A 232 -27.78 11.93 8.70
CA SER A 232 -28.72 12.34 9.73
C SER A 232 -30.06 11.62 9.67
N LEU A 233 -30.62 11.44 10.87
CA LEU A 233 -32.04 11.36 11.23
C LEU A 233 -33.01 11.60 10.07
N ALA A 234 -33.64 10.52 9.62
CA ALA A 234 -35.05 10.55 9.26
C ALA A 234 -35.68 9.38 10.00
N GLY A 235 -36.53 9.70 10.97
CA GLY A 235 -37.17 8.70 11.81
C GLY A 235 -38.09 7.81 10.99
N GLU A 236 -38.11 6.54 11.34
CA GLU A 236 -39.32 5.75 11.23
C GLU A 236 -39.29 4.68 12.32
N THR A 237 -40.21 4.87 13.24
CA THR A 237 -40.61 3.90 14.25
C THR A 237 -41.41 2.86 13.50
N ASP A 238 -41.03 1.58 13.55
CA ASP A 238 -42.02 0.52 13.64
C ASP A 238 -41.38 -0.79 14.10
N ALA A 239 -41.99 -1.32 15.16
CA ALA A 239 -41.73 -2.62 15.71
C ALA A 239 -42.35 -3.69 14.82
N ASN A 240 -41.64 -4.80 14.60
CA ASN A 240 -42.31 -6.10 14.53
C ASN A 240 -41.37 -7.23 14.97
N ILE A 241 -41.78 -7.83 16.08
CA ILE A 241 -41.31 -9.09 16.65
C ILE A 241 -42.07 -10.19 15.90
N ILE A 242 -41.37 -11.12 15.22
CA ILE A 242 -41.84 -12.50 15.06
C ILE A 242 -40.63 -13.44 15.12
N GLY A 243 -40.69 -14.38 16.06
CA GLY A 243 -39.70 -15.43 16.28
C GLY A 243 -39.82 -16.61 15.30
N GLY A 244 -38.78 -17.43 15.28
CA GLY A 244 -38.73 -18.65 14.48
C GLY A 244 -37.53 -19.53 14.81
N THR A 245 -37.68 -20.30 15.90
CA THR A 245 -37.19 -21.68 16.14
C THR A 245 -35.93 -22.22 15.45
N ASN A 246 -35.01 -22.66 16.31
CA ASN A 246 -33.93 -23.65 16.14
C ASN A 246 -34.26 -24.84 15.24
N LYS A 247 -33.23 -25.35 14.53
CA LYS A 247 -32.94 -26.79 14.36
C LYS A 247 -31.49 -27.06 13.93
N ASN A 248 -30.76 -27.66 14.88
CA ASN A 248 -29.77 -28.75 14.80
C ASN A 248 -28.56 -28.69 13.85
N THR A 249 -27.39 -28.49 14.47
CA THR A 249 -26.22 -29.39 14.60
C THR A 249 -25.77 -30.24 13.40
N THR A 250 -24.50 -30.04 13.00
CA THR A 250 -23.47 -31.10 13.06
C THR A 250 -22.10 -30.44 13.17
N GLU A 251 -21.50 -30.60 14.36
CA GLU A 251 -20.07 -30.42 14.60
C GLU A 251 -19.29 -31.56 13.93
N THR A 252 -18.18 -31.23 13.29
CA THR A 252 -17.10 -32.18 13.05
C THR A 252 -15.81 -31.56 13.57
N ASP A 253 -15.38 -32.10 14.71
CA ASP A 253 -14.07 -31.91 15.32
C ASP A 253 -12.96 -32.30 14.34
N PHE A 254 -12.03 -31.38 14.10
CA PHE A 254 -10.68 -31.73 13.68
C PHE A 254 -9.71 -31.37 14.79
N ALA A 255 -9.36 -32.39 15.56
CA ALA A 255 -8.27 -32.39 16.51
C ALA A 255 -6.92 -32.25 15.77
N PHE A 256 -6.23 -31.13 15.94
CA PHE A 256 -4.81 -31.05 15.61
C PHE A 256 -3.98 -31.46 16.83
N LYS A 257 -3.37 -32.63 16.68
CA LYS A 257 -2.52 -33.30 17.65
C LYS A 257 -1.14 -32.62 17.63
N SER A 258 -0.88 -31.78 18.62
CA SER A 258 0.45 -31.23 18.88
C SER A 258 1.38 -32.33 19.40
N THR A 259 2.51 -32.54 18.74
CA THR A 259 3.58 -33.44 19.20
C THR A 259 4.84 -32.60 19.44
N ARG A 260 5.30 -32.58 20.71
CA ARG A 260 6.60 -32.08 21.21
C ARG A 260 7.77 -32.72 20.42
N ILE A 261 9.00 -32.22 20.37
CA ILE A 261 9.97 -32.00 21.48
C ILE A 261 11.14 -31.16 20.92
N MET A 262 11.59 -30.13 21.64
CA MET A 262 12.99 -30.01 22.12
C MET A 262 13.02 -29.06 23.33
N GLU A 263 13.38 -29.67 24.46
CA GLU A 263 13.65 -29.05 25.76
C GLU A 263 14.94 -28.22 25.71
N PHE A 264 14.97 -27.13 26.47
CA PHE A 264 16.14 -26.73 27.24
C PHE A 264 15.66 -26.24 28.62
N ASP A 265 16.08 -26.96 29.65
CA ASP A 265 15.88 -26.66 31.06
C ASP A 265 16.62 -25.38 31.49
N THR A 266 16.00 -24.55 32.33
CA THR A 266 16.48 -24.27 33.71
C THR A 266 15.52 -23.37 34.53
N ILE A 267 14.78 -24.02 35.44
CA ILE A 267 14.56 -23.74 36.88
C ILE A 267 14.58 -22.27 37.38
N SER A 268 13.45 -21.82 37.96
CA SER A 268 13.38 -21.48 39.40
C SER A 268 11.94 -21.57 39.92
N SER A 269 11.78 -22.38 40.98
CA SER A 269 10.57 -22.67 41.73
C SER A 269 10.03 -21.47 42.51
N ILE A 270 8.70 -21.38 42.64
CA ILE A 270 8.04 -20.96 43.88
C ILE A 270 6.76 -21.81 44.03
N ASP A 271 6.73 -22.62 45.09
CA ASP A 271 5.58 -23.40 45.58
C ASP A 271 4.57 -22.48 46.30
N PHE A 272 3.27 -22.77 46.15
CA PHE A 272 2.30 -22.62 47.24
C PHE A 272 1.19 -23.67 47.10
N ASP A 273 1.18 -24.61 48.04
CA ASP A 273 0.08 -25.54 48.30
C ASP A 273 -1.10 -24.82 48.94
N VAL A 274 -2.30 -24.97 48.38
CA VAL A 274 -3.56 -24.81 49.12
C VAL A 274 -4.54 -25.90 48.69
N HIS A 275 -4.76 -26.84 49.60
CA HIS A 275 -5.89 -27.77 49.61
C HIS A 275 -7.16 -27.02 50.07
N VAL A 276 -8.25 -27.06 49.30
CA VAL A 276 -9.61 -26.86 49.84
C VAL A 276 -10.60 -27.80 49.16
N ASN A 277 -11.39 -28.45 50.02
CA ASN A 277 -12.45 -29.42 49.80
C ASN A 277 -13.58 -28.97 48.85
N SER A 278 -14.20 -29.99 48.27
CA SER A 278 -15.55 -30.01 47.71
C SER A 278 -16.61 -29.60 48.76
N ASP A 279 -17.48 -28.66 48.41
CA ASP A 279 -18.94 -28.87 48.35
C ASP A 279 -19.70 -27.55 48.06
N ILE A 280 -20.49 -27.59 46.97
CA ILE A 280 -21.83 -27.01 46.76
C ILE A 280 -22.04 -25.51 47.10
N LEU A 281 -22.35 -24.68 46.08
CA LEU A 281 -23.62 -23.95 45.91
C LEU A 281 -23.58 -22.93 44.74
N ASP A 282 -24.67 -22.91 43.97
CA ASP A 282 -25.23 -21.82 43.15
C ASP A 282 -24.29 -20.96 42.27
N LEU A 283 -24.22 -21.32 40.99
CA LEU A 283 -23.87 -20.38 39.91
C LEU A 283 -25.12 -19.63 39.46
N THR A 284 -25.37 -18.50 40.13
CA THR A 284 -26.17 -17.42 39.55
C THR A 284 -25.47 -16.88 38.30
N GLN A 285 -26.23 -16.84 37.22
CA GLN A 285 -25.98 -16.20 35.94
C GLN A 285 -25.35 -14.79 36.13
N MET A 286 -24.03 -14.69 35.95
CA MET A 286 -23.36 -13.41 35.70
C MET A 286 -23.48 -13.11 34.21
N ASP A 287 -24.49 -12.33 33.84
CA ASP A 287 -24.54 -11.65 32.54
C ASP A 287 -23.39 -10.63 32.46
N MET A 288 -22.25 -11.08 31.95
CA MET A 288 -21.15 -10.20 31.57
C MET A 288 -21.58 -9.46 30.29
N LYS A 289 -22.25 -8.33 30.46
CA LYS A 289 -22.50 -7.37 29.37
C LYS A 289 -21.16 -6.86 28.86
N PHE A 290 -20.65 -7.47 27.79
CA PHE A 290 -19.65 -6.83 26.94
C PHE A 290 -20.27 -5.55 26.38
N HIS A 291 -19.86 -4.39 26.92
CA HIS A 291 -20.00 -3.14 26.21
C HIS A 291 -19.05 -3.20 25.03
N THR A 292 -19.61 -3.49 23.84
CA THR A 292 -18.92 -3.20 22.59
C THR A 292 -18.97 -1.69 22.40
N ASP A 293 -18.05 -0.99 23.03
CA ASP A 293 -17.82 0.42 22.75
C ASP A 293 -17.40 0.50 21.28
N THR A 294 -18.31 0.99 20.44
CA THR A 294 -18.02 1.35 19.05
C THR A 294 -17.05 2.52 19.08
N VAL A 295 -15.76 2.21 18.94
CA VAL A 295 -14.70 3.22 18.77
C VAL A 295 -15.03 4.00 17.50
N SER A 296 -15.46 5.24 17.67
CA SER A 296 -15.51 6.24 16.60
C SER A 296 -14.08 6.41 16.10
N ILE A 297 -13.78 5.85 14.93
CA ILE A 297 -12.49 6.04 14.29
C ILE A 297 -12.51 7.46 13.74
N ASP A 298 -11.81 8.37 14.40
CA ASP A 298 -11.59 9.71 13.87
C ASP A 298 -11.08 9.62 12.41
N PRO A 299 -11.54 10.51 11.52
CA PRO A 299 -11.12 10.49 10.13
C PRO A 299 -9.60 10.55 10.05
N LEU A 300 -9.01 9.69 9.22
CA LEU A 300 -7.57 9.60 9.07
C LEU A 300 -7.01 11.00 8.74
N PRO A 301 -5.97 11.47 9.46
CA PRO A 301 -5.39 12.80 9.23
C PRO A 301 -4.74 12.91 7.84
N TYR A 302 -4.43 11.79 7.20
CA TYR A 302 -3.85 11.69 5.88
C TYR A 302 -4.62 10.64 5.07
N ARG A 303 -4.68 10.83 3.76
CA ARG A 303 -5.27 9.85 2.83
C ARG A 303 -4.23 9.32 1.85
N LEU A 304 -3.49 10.21 1.19
CA LEU A 304 -2.45 9.86 0.22
C LEU A 304 -1.08 10.16 0.81
N VAL A 305 -0.27 9.13 1.02
CA VAL A 305 1.04 9.28 1.67
C VAL A 305 2.17 8.67 0.85
N CYS A 306 3.41 9.02 1.20
CA CYS A 306 4.58 8.39 0.61
C CYS A 306 4.57 6.88 0.91
N PRO A 307 4.94 6.03 -0.06
CA PRO A 307 4.99 4.57 0.12
C PRO A 307 6.07 4.11 1.10
N LEU A 308 7.11 4.92 1.26
CA LEU A 308 8.19 4.72 2.20
C LEU A 308 8.16 5.86 3.22
N LYS A 309 9.31 6.47 3.51
CA LYS A 309 9.41 7.57 4.45
C LYS A 309 8.97 8.89 3.81
N CYS A 310 8.25 9.69 4.59
CA CYS A 310 8.10 11.11 4.34
C CYS A 310 9.44 11.82 4.63
N GLU A 311 9.53 13.12 4.31
CA GLU A 311 10.78 13.89 4.50
C GLU A 311 11.21 13.98 5.96
N ASP A 312 10.24 13.83 6.87
CA ASP A 312 10.50 13.78 8.29
C ASP A 312 11.07 12.43 8.77
N GLY A 313 11.18 11.43 7.89
CA GLY A 313 11.64 10.07 8.18
C GLY A 313 10.54 9.09 8.60
N VAL A 314 9.30 9.57 8.75
CA VAL A 314 8.16 8.77 9.22
C VAL A 314 7.53 7.98 8.08
N CYS A 315 7.24 6.69 8.31
CA CYS A 315 6.63 5.85 7.29
C CYS A 315 5.15 5.58 7.62
N VAL A 316 4.32 6.54 7.23
CA VAL A 316 2.87 6.49 7.49
C VAL A 316 2.21 5.25 6.88
N ALA A 317 2.63 4.86 5.67
CA ALA A 317 2.03 3.73 4.95
C ALA A 317 2.15 2.41 5.72
N TRP A 318 3.29 2.16 6.37
CA TRP A 318 3.55 0.91 7.10
C TRP A 318 3.15 0.99 8.58
N GLU A 319 3.25 2.15 9.22
CA GLU A 319 2.81 2.34 10.61
C GLU A 319 1.28 2.11 10.75
N TYR A 320 0.49 2.38 9.70
CA TYR A 320 -0.94 2.06 9.66
C TYR A 320 -1.28 0.56 9.57
N GLU A 321 -0.29 -0.30 9.30
CA GLU A 321 -0.51 -1.74 9.32
C GLU A 321 -0.54 -2.32 10.75
N GLY A 322 -0.07 -1.57 11.76
CA GLY A 322 -0.09 -1.95 13.18
C GLY A 322 -1.50 -2.05 13.80
N PHE A 323 -1.67 -2.84 14.87
CA PHE A 323 -2.98 -3.09 15.53
C PHE A 323 -3.62 -1.87 16.20
N GLU A 324 -2.84 -0.86 16.53
CA GLU A 324 -3.33 0.36 17.17
C GLU A 324 -3.40 1.51 16.15
N PRO A 325 -4.36 2.45 16.27
CA PRO A 325 -4.39 3.65 15.48
C PRO A 325 -3.05 4.38 15.67
N PRO A 326 -2.24 4.53 14.62
CA PRO A 326 -0.95 5.19 14.76
C PRO A 326 -1.16 6.65 15.17
N ASN A 327 -0.59 7.03 16.32
CA ASN A 327 -0.55 8.41 16.77
C ASN A 327 0.64 9.10 16.11
N PHE A 328 0.43 9.64 14.91
CA PHE A 328 1.50 10.34 14.22
C PHE A 328 1.70 11.74 14.79
N PRO A 329 2.96 12.14 15.06
CA PRO A 329 3.23 13.54 15.33
C PRO A 329 2.85 14.40 14.12
N PRO A 330 2.45 15.67 14.35
CA PRO A 330 2.27 16.64 13.28
C PRO A 330 3.48 16.65 12.35
N TYR A 331 3.25 16.84 11.05
CA TYR A 331 4.37 17.03 10.13
C TYR A 331 5.11 18.32 10.48
N ILE A 332 6.43 18.20 10.66
CA ILE A 332 7.32 19.33 10.89
C ILE A 332 8.29 19.35 9.70
N SER A 333 8.19 20.39 8.86
CA SER A 333 9.10 20.62 7.74
C SER A 333 10.56 20.69 8.21
N GLU A 334 11.53 20.39 7.34
CA GLU A 334 12.95 20.50 7.68
C GLU A 334 13.34 21.89 8.20
N GLU A 335 12.81 22.95 7.61
CA GLU A 335 13.04 24.34 8.04
C GLU A 335 12.55 24.57 9.47
N GLU A 336 11.30 24.24 9.76
CA GLU A 336 10.75 24.35 11.13
C GLU A 336 11.47 23.41 12.11
N ARG A 337 11.92 22.23 11.68
CA ARG A 337 12.70 21.31 12.51
C ARG A 337 14.04 21.93 12.88
N GLU A 338 14.72 22.56 11.93
CA GLU A 338 15.98 23.26 12.20
C GLU A 338 15.75 24.48 13.09
N ARG A 339 14.68 25.26 12.85
CA ARG A 339 14.29 26.37 13.73
C ARG A 339 14.03 25.92 15.16
N LEU A 340 13.28 24.83 15.36
CA LEU A 340 13.01 24.26 16.69
C LEU A 340 14.29 23.73 17.35
N LYS A 341 15.21 23.18 16.57
CA LYS A 341 16.53 22.74 17.06
C LYS A 341 17.36 23.94 17.54
N GLN A 342 17.40 25.03 16.78
CA GLN A 342 18.07 26.28 17.18
C GLN A 342 17.44 26.88 18.44
N LEU A 343 16.12 26.86 18.56
CA LEU A 343 15.42 27.33 19.76
C LEU A 343 15.75 26.49 21.00
N ARG A 344 15.83 25.16 20.88
CA ARG A 344 16.24 24.29 21.99
C ARG A 344 17.68 24.55 22.42
N LEU A 345 18.60 24.72 21.46
CA LEU A 345 19.99 25.08 21.76
C LEU A 345 20.08 26.43 22.50
N ALA A 346 19.33 27.45 22.05
CA ALA A 346 19.27 28.73 22.73
C ALA A 346 18.65 28.64 24.14
N GLU A 347 17.64 27.80 24.34
CA GLU A 347 17.03 27.55 25.65
C GLU A 347 18.00 26.80 26.60
N GLU A 348 18.76 25.85 26.09
CA GLU A 348 19.80 25.13 26.84
C GLU A 348 20.95 26.06 27.23
N GLU A 349 21.39 26.94 26.32
CA GLU A 349 22.36 28.00 26.62
C GLU A 349 21.83 28.98 27.69
N ALA A 350 20.55 29.36 27.62
CA ALA A 350 19.93 30.24 28.61
C ALA A 350 19.79 29.59 29.99
N LYS A 351 19.64 28.26 30.07
CA LYS A 351 19.57 27.52 31.34
C LYS A 351 20.92 27.48 32.07
N CYS A 352 22.04 27.60 31.37
CA CYS A 352 23.38 27.57 31.95
C CYS A 352 24.23 28.78 31.48
N PRO A 353 23.96 29.99 31.99
CA PRO A 353 24.63 31.22 31.53
C PRO A 353 26.14 31.25 31.81
N THR A 354 26.66 30.29 32.57
CA THR A 354 28.09 30.12 32.82
C THR A 354 28.85 29.53 31.61
N TYR A 355 28.20 28.87 30.65
CA TYR A 355 28.88 28.29 29.47
C TYR A 355 29.59 29.33 28.59
N SER A 356 29.08 30.57 28.57
CA SER A 356 29.68 31.69 27.83
C SER A 356 30.57 32.60 28.70
N MET A 357 30.75 32.32 29.99
CA MET A 357 31.60 33.15 30.85
C MET A 357 33.09 32.84 30.63
N PRO A 358 33.96 33.86 30.51
CA PRO A 358 35.41 33.66 30.49
C PRO A 358 35.85 32.91 31.76
N GLY A 359 36.35 31.68 31.61
CA GLY A 359 36.81 30.84 32.72
C GLY A 359 35.95 29.59 33.02
N ALA A 360 34.88 29.34 32.27
CA ALA A 360 34.15 28.08 32.39
C ALA A 360 34.96 26.91 31.81
N PHE A 361 35.15 25.88 32.64
CA PHE A 361 35.90 24.68 32.28
C PHE A 361 35.19 23.95 31.14
N SER A 362 35.76 23.98 29.94
CA SER A 362 35.39 23.04 28.88
C SER A 362 35.95 21.67 29.26
N PHE A 363 35.12 20.62 29.16
CA PHE A 363 35.60 19.25 29.26
C PHE A 363 36.57 19.00 28.10
N GLN A 364 37.85 18.80 28.43
CA GLN A 364 38.88 18.33 27.49
C GLN A 364 38.76 16.84 27.22
#